data_AF-A0A812ND94-F1
#
_entry.id   AF-A0A812ND94-F1
#
_cell.length_a   1.000
_cell.length_b   1.000
_cell.length_c   1.000
_cell.angle_alpha   90.00
_cell.angle_beta   90.00
_cell.angle_gamma   90.00
#
_symmetry.space_group_name_H-M   'P 1'
#
loop_
_entity.id
_entity.type
_entity.pdbx_description
1 polymer ?
#
loop_
_entity_poly.entity_id
_entity_poly.type
_entity_poly.pdbx_seq_one_letter_code
_entity_poly.pdbx_strand_id
1 'polypeptide(L)'
;MSATPPTQRLNPVIDIEANLVTHKIDTEKEFSGDDAWKSLLAHGDRIYASPFNADRMLVVDVNSPKLEPSIEVSNVDSGQQKWNGMAEQGGFIFSAPVRAAAILVVDPSSGSTWGIPIRPSSEGATFNTITAVRHGVLLCPGSRKDLLFLDYADRIEDAIGGKKSQQESAGSCNASNFRFPF
;
A
#
# COMPACT_ATOMS: atom_id res chain seq x y z
N MET A 1 -59.88 21.29 -24.99
CA MET A 1 -58.73 20.44 -25.34
C MET A 1 -57.70 20.61 -24.23
N SER A 2 -57.58 19.67 -23.31
CA SER A 2 -56.54 19.69 -22.27
C SER A 2 -55.82 18.35 -22.31
N ALA A 3 -54.55 18.37 -22.66
CA ALA A 3 -53.70 17.19 -22.75
C ALA A 3 -52.88 17.07 -21.45
N THR A 4 -52.90 15.88 -20.86
CA THR A 4 -52.03 15.46 -19.74
C THR A 4 -51.67 13.98 -20.00
N PRO A 5 -50.50 13.44 -19.63
CA PRO A 5 -49.16 14.00 -19.39
C PRO A 5 -48.06 13.24 -20.20
N PRO A 6 -46.80 13.71 -20.27
CA PRO A 6 -45.67 12.80 -20.50
C PRO A 6 -44.93 12.52 -19.18
N THR A 7 -45.07 11.28 -18.74
CA THR A 7 -44.06 10.40 -18.11
C THR A 7 -43.08 11.04 -17.12
N GLN A 8 -43.38 10.88 -15.83
CA GLN A 8 -42.41 11.03 -14.76
C GLN A 8 -41.23 10.08 -15.03
N ARG A 9 -40.06 10.65 -15.35
CA ARG A 9 -38.81 9.89 -15.49
C ARG A 9 -38.47 9.24 -14.16
N LEU A 10 -38.24 7.93 -14.21
CA LEU A 10 -37.72 7.13 -13.11
C LEU A 10 -36.40 7.72 -12.61
N ASN A 11 -36.36 8.17 -11.35
CA ASN A 11 -35.12 8.41 -10.62
C ASN A 11 -35.10 7.48 -9.40
N PRO A 12 -34.49 6.29 -9.47
CA PRO A 12 -34.07 5.61 -8.26
C PRO A 12 -32.66 6.11 -7.92
N VAL A 13 -32.55 7.28 -7.28
CA VAL A 13 -31.29 7.69 -6.66
C VAL A 13 -31.36 7.27 -5.20
N ILE A 14 -30.84 6.07 -4.96
CA ILE A 14 -30.56 5.46 -3.64
C ILE A 14 -31.83 5.01 -2.91
N ASP A 15 -31.91 3.70 -2.69
CA ASP A 15 -32.90 3.08 -1.83
C ASP A 15 -32.63 3.50 -0.37
N ILE A 16 -33.53 4.30 0.19
CA ILE A 16 -33.40 4.94 1.50
C ILE A 16 -33.77 3.94 2.62
N GLU A 17 -34.14 2.70 2.27
CA GLU A 17 -34.43 1.61 3.22
C GLU A 17 -33.24 0.66 3.42
N ALA A 18 -32.05 1.02 2.95
CA ALA A 18 -30.86 0.27 3.30
C ALA A 18 -30.65 0.36 4.82
N ASN A 19 -30.98 -0.72 5.53
CA ASN A 19 -30.72 -0.95 6.95
C ASN A 19 -29.21 -1.06 7.20
N LEU A 20 -28.47 0.00 6.90
CA LEU A 20 -27.03 0.07 6.99
C LEU A 20 -26.64 0.23 8.46
N VAL A 21 -25.96 -0.79 8.98
CA VAL A 21 -25.31 -0.70 10.29
C VAL A 21 -23.93 -0.07 10.08
N THR A 22 -23.68 1.04 10.75
CA THR A 22 -22.36 1.68 10.76
C THR A 22 -21.57 1.22 11.99
N HIS A 23 -20.31 0.86 11.75
CA HIS A 23 -19.35 0.52 12.82
C HIS A 23 -18.24 1.57 12.83
N LYS A 24 -18.03 2.21 13.99
CA LYS A 24 -16.88 3.11 14.21
C LYS A 24 -15.70 2.29 14.71
N ILE A 25 -14.53 2.49 14.10
CA ILE A 25 -13.25 1.98 14.59
C ILE A 25 -12.47 3.17 15.15
N ASP A 26 -12.09 3.10 16.42
CA ASP A 26 -11.33 4.15 17.09
C ASP A 26 -9.83 3.95 16.86
N THR A 27 -9.17 4.95 16.28
CA THR A 27 -7.73 4.93 15.96
C THR A 27 -6.93 5.94 16.77
N GLU A 28 -7.53 6.67 17.72
CA GLU A 28 -6.85 7.74 18.47
C GLU A 28 -5.65 7.23 19.29
N LYS A 29 -5.71 5.96 19.72
CA LYS A 29 -4.62 5.31 20.46
C LYS A 29 -3.44 4.91 19.57
N GLU A 30 -3.67 4.76 18.27
CA GLU A 30 -2.65 4.34 17.30
C GLU A 30 -1.82 5.54 16.80
N PHE A 31 -2.44 6.72 16.71
CA PHE A 31 -1.77 7.95 16.31
C PHE A 31 -2.52 9.18 16.81
N SER A 32 -1.79 10.14 17.38
CA SER A 32 -2.36 11.36 17.99
C SER A 32 -2.25 12.62 17.14
N GLY A 33 -1.60 12.55 15.97
CA GLY A 33 -1.47 13.67 15.05
C GLY A 33 -2.52 13.67 13.93
N ASP A 34 -2.41 14.65 13.03
CA ASP A 34 -3.27 14.77 11.85
C ASP A 34 -2.74 13.94 10.67
N ASP A 35 -3.64 13.58 9.75
CA ASP A 35 -3.30 12.94 8.47
C ASP A 35 -2.46 11.66 8.62
N ALA A 36 -2.77 10.86 9.64
CA ALA A 36 -2.07 9.61 9.97
C ALA A 36 -1.96 8.65 8.78
N TRP A 37 -3.08 8.34 8.14
CA TRP A 37 -3.19 7.43 7.01
C TRP A 37 -4.00 8.05 5.86
N LYS A 38 -3.64 7.76 4.59
CA LYS A 38 -4.24 8.43 3.41
C LYS A 38 -4.94 7.52 2.40
N SER A 39 -4.70 6.22 2.44
CA SER A 39 -5.36 5.25 1.53
C SER A 39 -5.60 3.93 2.22
N LEU A 40 -6.56 3.16 1.72
CA LEU A 40 -6.89 1.82 2.19
C LEU A 40 -6.70 0.80 1.07
N LEU A 41 -6.32 -0.42 1.42
CA LEU A 41 -6.17 -1.56 0.51
C LEU A 41 -6.65 -2.82 1.20
N ALA A 42 -7.53 -3.57 0.53
CA ALA A 42 -7.93 -4.90 1.00
C ALA A 42 -6.91 -5.95 0.56
N HIS A 43 -6.52 -6.83 1.47
CA HIS A 43 -5.73 -8.02 1.19
C HIS A 43 -6.23 -9.17 2.08
N GLY A 44 -6.88 -10.15 1.45
CA GLY A 44 -7.61 -11.20 2.17
C GLY A 44 -8.72 -10.61 3.05
N ASP A 45 -8.78 -11.05 4.31
CA ASP A 45 -9.75 -10.59 5.31
C ASP A 45 -9.31 -9.32 6.06
N ARG A 46 -8.28 -8.64 5.57
CA ARG A 46 -7.69 -7.46 6.22
C ARG A 46 -7.71 -6.24 5.33
N ILE A 47 -7.89 -5.08 5.96
CA ILE A 47 -7.62 -3.77 5.36
C ILE A 47 -6.32 -3.22 5.93
N TYR A 48 -5.49 -2.69 5.06
CA TYR A 48 -4.26 -1.99 5.40
C TYR A 48 -4.46 -0.50 5.11
N ALA A 49 -3.91 0.38 5.96
CA ALA A 49 -3.95 1.83 5.75
C ALA A 49 -2.54 2.42 5.53
N SER A 50 -2.35 3.15 4.43
CA SER A 50 -1.04 3.70 4.05
C SER A 50 -0.55 4.73 5.07
N PRO A 51 0.61 4.54 5.71
CA PRO A 51 1.12 5.44 6.74
C PRO A 51 1.66 6.73 6.13
N PHE A 52 0.87 7.81 6.18
CA PHE A 52 1.28 9.10 5.61
C PHE A 52 2.11 9.89 6.62
N ASN A 53 1.56 10.14 7.81
CA ASN A 53 2.29 10.74 8.94
C ASN A 53 2.53 9.75 10.08
N ALA A 54 1.85 8.60 10.09
CA ALA A 54 2.01 7.57 11.10
C ALA A 54 3.33 6.79 10.95
N ASP A 55 3.86 6.30 12.07
CA ASP A 55 5.03 5.40 12.10
C ASP A 55 4.66 3.93 11.91
N ARG A 56 3.35 3.64 11.93
CA ARG A 56 2.81 2.30 11.76
C ARG A 56 1.73 2.27 10.70
N MET A 57 1.72 1.23 9.88
CA MET A 57 0.62 0.91 8.97
C MET A 57 -0.53 0.29 9.78
N LEU A 58 -1.72 0.88 9.68
CA LEU A 58 -2.91 0.37 10.36
C LEU A 58 -3.37 -0.92 9.69
N VAL A 59 -3.79 -1.89 10.49
CA VAL A 59 -4.38 -3.14 10.02
C VAL A 59 -5.73 -3.32 10.69
N VAL A 60 -6.74 -3.67 9.90
CA VAL A 60 -8.12 -3.83 10.34
C VAL A 60 -8.65 -5.17 9.86
N ASP A 61 -9.28 -5.93 10.74
CA ASP A 61 -10.04 -7.13 10.35
C ASP A 61 -11.40 -6.71 9.75
N VAL A 62 -11.71 -7.19 8.54
CA VAL A 62 -12.95 -6.89 7.82
C VAL A 62 -14.14 -7.63 8.43
N ASN A 63 -13.92 -8.84 8.95
CA ASN A 63 -14.96 -9.72 9.50
C ASN A 63 -15.36 -9.31 10.92
N SER A 64 -14.45 -8.68 11.65
CA SER A 64 -14.72 -8.05 12.94
C SER A 64 -14.06 -6.67 12.92
N PRO A 65 -14.80 -5.56 12.68
CA PRO A 65 -14.25 -4.21 12.46
C PRO A 65 -13.52 -3.68 13.70
N LYS A 66 -12.31 -4.20 13.89
CA LYS A 66 -11.42 -4.01 15.02
C LYS A 66 -10.02 -3.86 14.47
N LEU A 67 -9.21 -3.13 15.24
CA LEU A 67 -7.80 -2.99 14.96
C LEU A 67 -7.08 -4.30 15.25
N GLU A 68 -6.30 -4.74 14.28
CA GLU A 68 -5.27 -5.76 14.43
C GLU A 68 -3.94 -5.07 14.81
N PRO A 69 -2.94 -5.83 15.29
CA PRO A 69 -1.60 -5.28 15.53
C PRO A 69 -1.08 -4.55 14.29
N SER A 70 -0.80 -3.25 14.44
CA SER A 70 -0.27 -2.43 13.36
C SER A 70 1.16 -2.87 12.97
N ILE A 71 1.59 -2.52 11.76
CA ILE A 71 2.91 -2.91 11.22
C ILE A 71 3.87 -1.74 11.32
N GLU A 72 5.05 -1.95 11.91
CA GLU A 72 6.10 -0.93 12.04
C GLU A 72 6.71 -0.59 10.67
N VAL A 73 6.78 0.70 10.33
CA VAL A 73 7.36 1.16 9.05
C VAL A 73 8.47 2.19 9.22
N SER A 74 8.77 2.62 10.45
CA SER A 74 9.82 3.61 10.74
C SER A 74 11.24 3.13 10.39
N ASN A 75 11.44 1.82 10.23
CA ASN A 75 12.67 1.22 9.70
C ASN A 75 12.91 1.54 8.21
N VAL A 76 11.86 1.91 7.48
CA VAL A 76 11.94 2.31 6.07
C VAL A 76 12.06 3.83 5.96
N ASP A 77 11.18 4.57 6.64
CA ASP A 77 11.21 6.04 6.71
C ASP A 77 10.41 6.53 7.95
N SER A 78 10.98 7.47 8.69
CA SER A 78 10.39 8.08 9.90
C SER A 78 10.00 9.55 9.71
N GLY A 79 10.09 10.08 8.48
CA GLY A 79 9.66 11.42 8.13
C GLY A 79 8.14 11.62 8.15
N GLN A 80 7.70 12.74 7.58
CA GLN A 80 6.30 13.13 7.47
C GLN A 80 5.86 13.12 6.00
N GLN A 81 4.57 12.93 5.76
CA GLN A 81 3.97 12.84 4.42
C GLN A 81 4.67 11.78 3.55
N LYS A 82 4.94 10.61 4.16
CA LYS A 82 5.82 9.57 3.64
C LYS A 82 5.21 8.84 2.45
N TRP A 83 4.09 8.16 2.66
CA TRP A 83 3.49 7.30 1.65
C TRP A 83 1.99 7.54 1.46
N ASN A 84 1.55 7.42 0.21
CA ASN A 84 0.15 7.49 -0.18
C ASN A 84 -0.13 6.52 -1.33
N GLY A 85 -1.39 6.11 -1.48
CA GLY A 85 -1.81 5.11 -2.46
C GLY A 85 -1.23 3.74 -2.11
N MET A 86 -2.00 2.70 -2.41
CA MET A 86 -1.56 1.33 -2.19
C MET A 86 -1.99 0.40 -3.32
N ALA A 87 -1.16 -0.59 -3.59
CA ALA A 87 -1.44 -1.66 -4.54
C ALA A 87 -0.95 -2.99 -3.97
N GLU A 88 -1.70 -4.05 -4.26
CA GLU A 88 -1.29 -5.43 -3.98
C GLU A 88 -0.72 -6.02 -5.27
N GLN A 89 0.43 -6.68 -5.20
CA GLN A 89 0.98 -7.45 -6.30
C GLN A 89 1.85 -8.58 -5.77
N GLY A 90 1.57 -9.81 -6.22
CA GLY A 90 2.38 -10.98 -5.87
C GLY A 90 2.35 -11.36 -4.39
N GLY A 91 1.29 -11.00 -3.67
CA GLY A 91 1.15 -11.23 -2.23
C GLY A 91 1.77 -10.13 -1.36
N PHE A 92 2.35 -9.09 -1.96
CA PHE A 92 2.96 -7.97 -1.26
C PHE A 92 2.15 -6.69 -1.45
N ILE A 93 2.18 -5.83 -0.43
CA ILE A 93 1.55 -4.52 -0.46
C ILE A 93 2.61 -3.46 -0.71
N PHE A 94 2.35 -2.58 -1.67
CA PHE A 94 3.23 -1.48 -2.04
C PHE A 94 2.54 -0.14 -1.77
N SER A 95 3.25 0.83 -1.19
CA SER A 95 2.77 2.21 -1.04
C SER A 95 3.66 3.20 -1.80
N ALA A 96 3.04 4.13 -2.56
CA ALA A 96 3.82 5.11 -3.31
C ALA A 96 4.49 6.13 -2.37
N PRO A 97 5.79 6.43 -2.58
CA PRO A 97 6.48 7.46 -1.81
C PRO A 97 6.05 8.85 -2.28
N VAL A 98 5.41 9.58 -1.37
CA VAL A 98 5.14 11.01 -1.54
C VAL A 98 6.44 11.74 -1.18
N ARG A 99 6.80 11.87 0.10
CA ARG A 99 8.09 12.45 0.52
C ARG A 99 9.14 11.44 0.98
N ALA A 100 8.77 10.17 1.08
CA ALA A 100 9.71 9.12 1.47
C ALA A 100 10.80 8.89 0.41
N ALA A 101 11.98 8.44 0.85
CA ALA A 101 13.09 8.12 -0.05
C ALA A 101 12.93 6.75 -0.77
N ALA A 102 11.95 5.95 -0.37
CA ALA A 102 11.75 4.60 -0.87
C ALA A 102 10.26 4.24 -1.00
N ILE A 103 9.92 3.40 -1.97
CA ILE A 103 8.62 2.72 -2.04
C ILE A 103 8.54 1.78 -0.84
N LEU A 104 7.48 1.88 -0.04
CA LEU A 104 7.24 0.95 1.06
C LEU A 104 6.72 -0.37 0.49
N VAL A 105 7.34 -1.47 0.91
CA VAL A 105 6.86 -2.83 0.63
C VAL A 105 6.58 -3.53 1.95
N VAL A 106 5.42 -4.18 2.03
CA VAL A 106 4.96 -4.92 3.21
C VAL A 106 4.60 -6.34 2.80
N ASP A 107 5.12 -7.30 3.55
CA ASP A 107 4.67 -8.69 3.53
C ASP A 107 3.53 -8.85 4.56
N PRO A 108 2.26 -8.97 4.12
CA PRO A 108 1.13 -9.10 5.03
C PRO A 108 1.10 -10.42 5.80
N SER A 109 1.84 -11.45 5.36
CA SER A 109 1.89 -12.76 6.02
C SER A 109 2.82 -12.77 7.24
N SER A 110 3.93 -12.02 7.17
CA SER A 110 4.92 -11.94 8.24
C SER A 110 4.93 -10.62 9.00
N GLY A 111 4.29 -9.57 8.45
CA GLY A 111 4.39 -8.20 8.95
C GLY A 111 5.75 -7.54 8.67
N SER A 112 6.60 -8.15 7.83
CA SER A 112 7.91 -7.62 7.48
C SER A 112 7.79 -6.44 6.51
N THR A 113 8.69 -5.46 6.64
CA THR A 113 8.69 -4.26 5.82
C THR A 113 10.09 -3.95 5.28
N TRP A 114 10.15 -3.43 4.06
CA TRP A 114 11.39 -2.94 3.46
C TRP A 114 11.11 -1.83 2.45
N GLY A 115 12.15 -1.06 2.14
CA GLY A 115 12.10 0.00 1.13
C GLY A 115 12.71 -0.46 -0.20
N ILE A 116 12.10 -0.05 -1.31
CA ILE A 116 12.78 -0.01 -2.61
C ILE A 116 13.24 1.44 -2.84
N PRO A 117 14.55 1.74 -2.78
CA PRO A 117 15.04 3.09 -2.93
C PRO A 117 14.64 3.67 -4.29
N ILE A 118 14.12 4.89 -4.26
CA ILE A 118 13.90 5.70 -5.46
C ILE A 118 14.94 6.81 -5.49
N ARG A 119 15.38 7.21 -6.69
CA ARG A 119 16.32 8.33 -6.80
C ARG A 119 15.67 9.57 -6.18
N PRO A 120 16.33 10.23 -5.21
CA PRO A 120 15.79 11.44 -4.61
C PRO A 120 15.50 12.48 -5.69
N SER A 121 14.28 12.98 -5.74
CA SER A 121 13.98 14.17 -6.54
C SER A 121 14.49 15.40 -5.77
N SER A 122 15.25 16.27 -6.43
CA SER A 122 15.61 17.57 -5.88
C SER A 122 14.39 18.50 -5.70
N GLU A 123 13.23 18.14 -6.24
CA GLU A 123 12.02 18.96 -6.29
C GLU A 123 10.95 18.60 -5.24
N GLY A 124 11.23 17.67 -4.32
CA GLY A 124 10.26 17.22 -3.32
C GLY A 124 9.38 16.06 -3.79
N ALA A 125 8.10 16.05 -3.40
CA ALA A 125 7.27 14.85 -3.38
C ALA A 125 7.21 14.08 -4.71
N THR A 126 7.54 12.79 -4.73
CA THR A 126 7.87 12.06 -5.98
C THR A 126 6.65 11.48 -6.69
N PHE A 127 5.87 10.61 -6.05
CA PHE A 127 4.71 9.93 -6.63
C PHE A 127 3.49 10.05 -5.72
N ASN A 128 2.30 10.16 -6.31
CA ASN A 128 1.06 10.40 -5.55
C ASN A 128 0.29 9.12 -5.22
N THR A 129 0.34 8.14 -6.12
CA THR A 129 -0.38 6.87 -5.99
C THR A 129 0.32 5.76 -6.77
N ILE A 130 -0.10 4.53 -6.56
CA ILE A 130 0.44 3.31 -7.14
C ILE A 130 -0.70 2.39 -7.57
N THR A 131 -0.50 1.64 -8.65
CA THR A 131 -1.48 0.65 -9.12
C THR A 131 -0.79 -0.63 -9.57
N ALA A 132 -1.44 -1.76 -9.34
CA ALA A 132 -0.95 -3.06 -9.78
C ALA A 132 -1.16 -3.24 -11.29
N VAL A 133 -0.19 -3.88 -11.94
CA VAL A 133 -0.19 -4.21 -13.36
C VAL A 133 0.34 -5.63 -13.52
N ARG A 134 0.06 -6.29 -14.65
CA ARG A 134 0.25 -7.74 -14.86
C ARG A 134 1.54 -8.31 -14.26
N HIS A 135 2.67 -7.64 -14.44
CA HIS A 135 3.98 -8.09 -13.94
C HIS A 135 4.62 -7.13 -12.93
N GLY A 136 3.87 -6.23 -12.29
CA GLY A 136 4.51 -5.24 -11.43
C GLY A 136 3.58 -4.18 -10.90
N VAL A 137 4.13 -3.00 -10.64
CA VAL A 137 3.38 -1.85 -10.15
C VAL A 137 3.78 -0.60 -10.93
N LEU A 138 2.80 0.28 -11.18
CA LEU A 138 3.00 1.56 -11.85
C LEU A 138 2.71 2.70 -10.87
N LEU A 139 3.65 3.62 -10.74
CA LEU A 139 3.55 4.78 -9.86
C LEU A 139 3.15 6.02 -10.65
N CYS A 140 2.08 6.65 -10.20
CA CYS A 140 1.56 7.88 -10.79
C CYS A 140 2.45 9.07 -10.37
N PRO A 141 3.03 9.82 -11.33
CA PRO A 141 3.86 10.97 -11.03
C PRO A 141 3.13 12.00 -10.15
N GLY A 142 3.84 12.51 -9.15
CA GLY A 142 3.44 13.67 -8.36
C GLY A 142 4.09 14.93 -8.90
N SER A 143 5.28 15.28 -8.41
CA SER A 143 6.12 16.33 -9.00
C SER A 143 6.96 15.83 -10.18
N ARG A 144 7.19 14.52 -10.26
CA ARG A 144 7.94 13.89 -11.34
C ARG A 144 7.19 14.03 -12.67
N LYS A 145 7.91 14.08 -13.78
CA LYS A 145 7.33 14.17 -15.13
C LYS A 145 7.26 12.81 -15.84
N ASP A 146 7.62 11.75 -15.13
CA ASP A 146 7.74 10.39 -15.63
C ASP A 146 7.01 9.40 -14.73
N LEU A 147 6.27 8.48 -15.36
CA LEU A 147 5.73 7.29 -14.74
C LEU A 147 6.88 6.35 -14.37
N LEU A 148 6.81 5.74 -13.20
CA LEU A 148 7.74 4.68 -12.83
C LEU A 148 7.01 3.34 -12.89
N PHE A 149 7.48 2.46 -13.77
CA PHE A 149 7.09 1.06 -13.80
C PHE A 149 8.14 0.26 -13.05
N LEU A 150 7.69 -0.49 -12.04
CA LEU A 150 8.51 -1.45 -11.33
C LEU A 150 8.10 -2.85 -11.77
N ASP A 151 8.95 -3.49 -12.56
CA ASP A 151 8.77 -4.89 -12.95
C ASP A 151 9.12 -5.80 -11.77
N TYR A 152 8.20 -6.68 -11.45
CA TYR A 152 8.29 -7.65 -10.37
C TYR A 152 8.62 -9.06 -10.90
N ALA A 153 8.48 -9.32 -12.21
CA ALA A 153 8.78 -10.63 -12.78
C ALA A 153 10.28 -10.98 -12.72
N ASP A 154 11.17 -10.00 -12.87
CA ASP A 154 12.62 -10.21 -12.90
C ASP A 154 13.21 -10.70 -11.55
N ARG A 155 12.45 -10.68 -10.45
CA ARG A 155 12.94 -11.07 -9.11
C ARG A 155 12.38 -12.38 -8.57
N ILE A 156 11.38 -12.97 -9.23
CA ILE A 156 10.83 -14.27 -8.80
C ILE A 156 11.84 -15.40 -9.09
N GLU A 157 12.64 -15.31 -10.16
CA GLU A 157 13.63 -16.33 -10.50
C GLU A 157 14.82 -16.34 -9.54
N ASP A 158 15.33 -15.17 -9.14
CA ASP A 158 16.46 -15.09 -8.18
C ASP A 158 16.05 -15.56 -6.77
N ALA A 159 14.82 -15.27 -6.34
CA ALA A 159 14.32 -15.66 -5.02
C ALA A 159 13.96 -17.16 -4.91
N ILE A 160 13.53 -17.79 -6.01
CA ILE A 160 13.19 -19.22 -6.06
C ILE A 160 14.41 -20.08 -6.45
N GLY A 161 15.31 -19.55 -7.29
CA GLY A 161 16.57 -20.20 -7.67
C GLY A 161 17.57 -20.34 -6.50
N GLY A 162 17.58 -19.38 -5.56
CA GLY A 162 18.42 -19.43 -4.36
C GLY A 162 18.01 -20.47 -3.32
N LYS A 163 16.78 -21.01 -3.36
CA LYS A 163 16.31 -22.07 -2.44
C LYS A 163 16.52 -23.50 -2.94
N LYS A 164 16.88 -23.71 -4.21
CA LYS A 164 17.17 -25.06 -4.72
C LYS A 164 18.61 -25.53 -4.51
N SER A 165 19.52 -24.65 -4.07
CA SER A 165 20.95 -24.95 -3.96
C SER A 165 21.54 -24.91 -2.54
N GLN A 166 20.73 -24.67 -1.50
CA GLN A 166 21.21 -24.65 -0.09
C GLN A 166 20.61 -25.74 0.79
N GLN A 167 20.46 -26.95 0.25
CA GLN A 167 20.37 -28.16 1.06
C GLN A 167 21.47 -29.14 0.68
N GLU A 168 22.71 -28.66 0.67
CA GLU A 168 23.90 -29.49 0.82
C GLU A 168 25.09 -28.63 1.29
N SER A 169 25.70 -29.07 2.40
CA SER A 169 26.92 -28.58 3.05
C SER A 169 26.85 -27.31 3.91
N ALA A 170 27.22 -27.52 5.18
CA ALA A 170 27.41 -26.51 6.20
C ALA A 170 28.63 -25.63 5.92
N GLY A 171 28.54 -24.35 6.29
CA GLY A 171 29.69 -23.45 6.31
C GLY A 171 29.28 -21.99 6.41
N SER A 172 29.46 -21.42 7.61
CA SER A 172 29.46 -19.98 7.93
C SER A 172 29.69 -19.04 6.75
N CYS A 173 28.83 -18.02 6.55
CA CYS A 173 29.17 -16.77 5.85
C CYS A 173 28.18 -15.63 6.13
N ASN A 174 28.73 -14.41 6.14
CA ASN A 174 28.21 -13.14 6.66
C ASN A 174 26.94 -12.57 5.97
N ALA A 175 26.12 -11.90 6.78
CA ALA A 175 25.13 -10.92 6.34
C ALA A 175 25.84 -9.66 5.82
N SER A 176 26.18 -9.65 4.55
CA SER A 176 26.52 -8.43 3.79
C SER A 176 26.48 -8.80 2.32
N ASN A 177 25.45 -8.33 1.60
CA ASN A 177 25.44 -8.00 0.16
C ASN A 177 24.03 -8.19 -0.43
N PHE A 178 23.08 -7.34 -0.03
CA PHE A 178 22.03 -6.92 -0.95
C PHE A 178 22.50 -5.62 -1.58
N ARG A 179 23.25 -5.74 -2.68
CA ARG A 179 23.72 -4.60 -3.48
C ARG A 179 22.85 -4.52 -4.71
N PHE A 180 22.01 -3.49 -4.80
CA PHE A 180 21.31 -3.13 -6.02
C PHE A 180 22.32 -2.60 -7.03
N PRO A 181 22.45 -3.18 -8.24
CA PRO A 181 23.17 -2.53 -9.32
C PRO A 181 22.31 -1.38 -9.85
N PHE A 182 22.88 -0.17 -9.82
CA PHE A 182 22.51 0.93 -10.71
C PHE A 182 23.66 1.11 -11.70
#